data_AF-A0A934DX98-F1
#
_entry.id   AF-A0A934DX98-F1
#
_cell.length_a   1.000
_cell.length_b   1.000
_cell.length_c   1.000
_cell.angle_alpha   90.00
_cell.angle_beta   90.00
_cell.angle_gamma   90.00
#
_symmetry.space_group_name_H-M   'P 1'
#
loop_
_entity.id
_entity.type
_entity.pdbx_description
1 polymer ?
#
loop_
_entity_poly.entity_id
_entity_poly.type
_entity_poly.pdbx_seq_one_letter_code
_entity_poly.pdbx_strand_id
1 'polypeptide(L)'
;MGAGVALAAKKRYPKMFEAYKRACDTGELRPGVLNIWKTSTEWVINFPTKRHWKEKSKYEDIEAGLVALESYLRPLGPVRVALPALGCGHGGLDWGRVLPMIQRHLADLEAKIFVFEPKASVEAGQRYSKRRPGRPSEGKPNPSQVVLDSNTFLVSKGLDRIFLLGKGELLLRRTLSVLVTGRPSESERSAAEACVAAVAREGLVVATAYEKPEWRRISERALEMGASAVVWTGGGIERVKVPSALLEPMAEGKIAMASLTSGSGPPTKETARKTNLAVAGLARAVLVAGLSLDRDMHEVLEAAKGTPTFFVRFRDAFPEDVAWLQSAGARPIGRRSSDLSPNVDALRSELESQTAPSDT
;
A
#
# COMPACT_ATOMS: atom_id res chain seq x y z
N MET A 1 -17.37 -19.74 9.54
CA MET A 1 -17.10 -18.59 8.63
C MET A 1 -17.58 -18.87 7.20
N GLY A 2 -18.89 -18.74 6.93
CA GLY A 2 -19.50 -19.15 5.65
C GLY A 2 -20.07 -18.02 4.78
N ALA A 3 -20.26 -16.82 5.34
CA ALA A 3 -20.83 -15.67 4.62
C ALA A 3 -20.32 -14.33 5.20
N GLY A 4 -20.62 -13.23 4.51
CA GLY A 4 -20.28 -11.87 4.94
C GLY A 4 -18.79 -11.62 5.16
N VAL A 5 -18.47 -10.71 6.09
CA VAL A 5 -17.08 -10.36 6.48
C VAL A 5 -16.28 -11.58 6.95
N ALA A 6 -16.93 -12.55 7.60
CA ALA A 6 -16.27 -13.78 8.05
C ALA A 6 -15.79 -14.64 6.89
N LEU A 7 -16.55 -14.74 5.79
CA LEU A 7 -16.10 -15.43 4.58
C LEU A 7 -14.93 -14.70 3.92
N ALA A 8 -14.98 -13.36 3.88
CA ALA A 8 -13.89 -12.55 3.35
C ALA A 8 -12.60 -12.77 4.17
N ALA A 9 -12.70 -12.75 5.51
CA ALA A 9 -11.58 -13.01 6.41
C ALA A 9 -11.02 -14.44 6.25
N LYS A 10 -11.88 -15.47 6.13
CA LYS A 10 -11.46 -16.85 5.84
C LYS A 10 -10.66 -16.95 4.54
N LYS A 11 -11.11 -16.26 3.48
CA LYS A 11 -10.45 -16.28 2.16
C LYS A 11 -9.13 -15.50 2.17
N ARG A 12 -9.07 -14.37 2.89
CA ARG A 12 -7.88 -13.52 3.02
C ARG A 12 -6.81 -14.17 3.91
N TYR A 13 -7.23 -14.82 5.01
CA TYR A 13 -6.34 -15.38 6.02
C TYR A 13 -6.61 -16.87 6.26
N PRO A 14 -6.18 -17.77 5.35
CA PRO A 14 -6.43 -19.21 5.49
C PRO A 14 -5.77 -19.80 6.75
N LYS A 15 -4.55 -19.37 7.11
CA LYS A 15 -3.87 -19.80 8.34
C LYS A 15 -4.59 -19.34 9.61
N MET A 16 -5.15 -18.13 9.60
CA MET A 16 -6.03 -17.66 10.68
C MET A 16 -7.26 -18.56 10.76
N PHE A 17 -7.87 -18.91 9.63
CA PHE A 17 -9.03 -19.81 9.62
C PHE A 17 -8.69 -21.21 10.14
N GLU A 18 -7.51 -21.75 9.86
CA GLU A 18 -7.05 -23.02 10.44
C GLU A 18 -6.90 -22.94 11.96
N ALA A 19 -6.32 -21.85 12.48
CA ALA A 19 -6.23 -21.62 13.93
C ALA A 19 -7.61 -21.43 14.58
N TYR A 20 -8.47 -20.62 13.96
CA TYR A 20 -9.86 -20.42 14.38
C TYR A 20 -10.65 -21.73 14.38
N LYS A 21 -10.51 -22.55 13.32
CA LYS A 21 -11.22 -23.82 13.20
C LYS A 21 -10.79 -24.78 14.31
N ARG A 22 -9.49 -24.89 14.59
CA ARG A 22 -8.99 -25.69 15.72
C ARG A 22 -9.60 -25.23 17.04
N ALA A 23 -9.60 -23.93 17.32
CA ALA A 23 -10.20 -23.38 18.54
C ALA A 23 -11.73 -23.59 18.61
N CYS A 24 -12.43 -23.66 17.46
CA CYS A 24 -13.84 -24.08 17.44
C CYS A 24 -14.00 -25.57 17.74
N ASP A 25 -13.18 -26.42 17.12
CA ASP A 25 -13.26 -27.87 17.26
C ASP A 25 -12.89 -28.32 18.69
N THR A 26 -12.03 -27.57 19.39
CA THR A 26 -11.67 -27.81 20.80
C THR A 26 -12.58 -27.12 21.82
N GLY A 27 -13.57 -26.35 21.37
CA GLY A 27 -14.52 -25.65 22.26
C GLY A 27 -13.95 -24.43 22.99
N GLU A 28 -12.77 -23.95 22.60
CA GLU A 28 -12.11 -22.78 23.18
C GLU A 28 -12.78 -21.46 22.80
N LEU A 29 -13.56 -21.46 21.71
CA LEU A 29 -14.24 -20.29 21.18
C LEU A 29 -15.69 -20.18 21.67
N ARG A 30 -15.98 -19.12 22.42
CA ARG A 30 -17.33 -18.76 22.89
C ARG A 30 -17.46 -17.23 23.02
N PRO A 31 -18.69 -16.68 23.01
CA PRO A 31 -18.90 -15.26 23.29
C PRO A 31 -18.19 -14.81 24.57
N GLY A 32 -17.56 -13.63 24.53
CA GLY A 32 -16.70 -13.11 25.61
C GLY A 32 -15.26 -13.62 25.61
N VAL A 33 -14.91 -14.62 24.77
CA VAL A 33 -13.54 -15.10 24.60
C VAL A 33 -13.06 -14.76 23.19
N LEU A 34 -12.12 -13.82 23.09
CA LEU A 34 -11.55 -13.42 21.82
C LEU A 34 -10.50 -14.44 21.35
N ASN A 35 -10.57 -14.82 20.08
CA ASN A 35 -9.48 -15.56 19.45
C ASN A 35 -8.64 -14.59 18.63
N ILE A 36 -7.40 -14.39 19.05
CA ILE A 36 -6.49 -13.41 18.45
C ILE A 36 -5.47 -14.15 17.61
N TRP A 37 -5.41 -13.80 16.34
CA TRP A 37 -4.38 -14.25 15.43
C TRP A 37 -3.53 -13.06 15.00
N LYS A 38 -2.21 -13.17 15.12
CA LYS A 38 -1.26 -12.10 14.81
C LYS A 38 -0.28 -12.53 13.73
N THR A 39 0.09 -11.58 12.88
CA THR A 39 1.31 -11.62 12.07
C THR A 39 2.29 -10.57 12.60
N SER A 40 3.42 -10.37 11.93
CA SER A 40 4.34 -9.27 12.24
C SER A 40 3.72 -7.88 12.04
N THR A 41 2.65 -7.77 11.24
CA THR A 41 2.09 -6.48 10.80
C THR A 41 0.58 -6.33 11.01
N GLU A 42 -0.16 -7.43 11.17
CA GLU A 42 -1.63 -7.43 11.23
C GLU A 42 -2.17 -8.31 12.35
N TRP A 43 -3.30 -7.88 12.91
CA TRP A 43 -3.98 -8.52 14.02
C TRP A 43 -5.41 -8.80 13.58
N VAL A 44 -5.81 -10.07 13.59
CA VAL A 44 -7.19 -10.49 13.35
C VAL A 44 -7.78 -10.96 14.67
N ILE A 45 -8.76 -10.21 15.16
CA ILE A 45 -9.51 -10.56 16.37
C ILE A 45 -10.83 -11.19 15.94
N ASN A 46 -10.94 -12.50 16.09
CA ASN A 46 -12.18 -13.21 15.89
C ASN A 46 -13.08 -12.95 17.10
N PHE A 47 -14.11 -12.14 16.90
CA PHE A 47 -15.12 -11.77 17.89
C PHE A 47 -16.33 -12.71 17.77
N PRO A 48 -16.56 -13.65 18.71
CA PRO A 48 -17.65 -14.61 18.58
C PRO A 48 -19.01 -13.93 18.87
N THR A 49 -19.79 -13.67 17.82
CA THR A 49 -21.12 -13.04 17.95
C THR A 49 -22.26 -14.05 18.11
N LYS A 50 -21.96 -15.35 18.07
CA LYS A 50 -22.94 -16.44 18.13
C LYS A 50 -22.32 -17.63 18.83
N ARG A 51 -23.16 -18.41 19.53
CA ARG A 51 -22.77 -19.70 20.14
C ARG A 51 -22.74 -20.80 19.09
N HIS A 52 -23.74 -20.82 18.22
CA HIS A 52 -23.78 -21.70 17.06
C HIS A 52 -24.14 -20.93 15.79
N TRP A 53 -23.55 -21.29 14.64
CA TRP A 53 -23.69 -20.51 13.40
C TRP A 53 -25.14 -20.45 12.87
N LYS A 54 -25.96 -21.47 13.17
CA LYS A 54 -27.39 -21.53 12.81
C LYS A 54 -28.27 -20.61 13.66
N GLU A 55 -27.80 -20.16 14.82
CA GLU A 55 -28.59 -19.36 15.76
C GLU A 55 -28.51 -17.87 15.44
N LYS A 56 -29.41 -17.08 16.03
CA LYS A 56 -29.33 -15.61 16.02
C LYS A 56 -28.28 -15.14 17.03
N SER A 57 -27.76 -13.94 16.82
CA SER A 57 -26.90 -13.29 17.82
C SER A 57 -27.75 -12.81 19.01
N LYS A 58 -27.14 -12.67 20.19
CA LYS A 58 -27.79 -12.12 21.38
C LYS A 58 -27.04 -10.88 21.85
N TYR A 59 -27.75 -9.89 22.39
CA TYR A 59 -27.12 -8.66 22.91
C TYR A 59 -26.13 -8.94 24.05
N GLU A 60 -26.45 -9.89 24.94
CA GLU A 60 -25.55 -10.32 26.02
C GLU A 60 -24.21 -10.87 25.51
N ASP A 61 -24.23 -11.60 24.39
CA ASP A 61 -23.02 -12.16 23.77
C ASP A 61 -22.16 -11.05 23.14
N ILE A 62 -22.78 -9.99 22.61
CA ILE A 62 -22.08 -8.81 22.10
C ILE A 62 -21.46 -8.01 23.24
N GLU A 63 -22.21 -7.74 24.31
CA GLU A 63 -21.71 -7.00 25.47
C GLU A 63 -20.49 -7.71 26.09
N ALA A 64 -20.59 -9.03 26.31
CA ALA A 64 -19.48 -9.82 26.85
C ALA A 64 -18.23 -9.74 25.96
N GLY A 65 -18.39 -9.77 24.64
CA GLY A 65 -17.28 -9.62 23.72
C GLY A 65 -16.70 -8.19 23.69
N LEU A 66 -17.52 -7.15 23.89
CA LEU A 66 -17.06 -5.76 23.97
C LEU A 66 -16.24 -5.51 25.22
N VAL A 67 -16.65 -6.05 26.38
CA VAL A 67 -15.87 -6.02 27.62
C VAL A 67 -14.49 -6.69 27.41
N ALA A 68 -14.47 -7.85 26.74
CA ALA A 68 -13.22 -8.54 26.43
C ALA A 68 -12.34 -7.73 25.46
N LEU A 69 -12.93 -7.08 24.46
CA LEU A 69 -12.23 -6.26 23.49
C LEU A 69 -11.66 -4.99 24.13
N GLU A 70 -12.43 -4.32 24.97
CA GLU A 70 -11.99 -3.17 25.76
C GLU A 70 -10.78 -3.55 26.63
N SER A 71 -10.89 -4.64 27.39
CA SER A 71 -9.80 -5.15 28.25
C SER A 71 -8.54 -5.48 27.46
N TYR A 72 -8.71 -6.00 26.23
CA TYR A 72 -7.60 -6.34 25.35
C TYR A 72 -6.93 -5.12 24.73
N LEU A 73 -7.70 -4.10 24.33
CA LEU A 73 -7.19 -2.92 23.64
C LEU A 73 -6.60 -1.87 24.59
N ARG A 74 -7.15 -1.72 25.79
CA ARG A 74 -6.72 -0.72 26.78
C ARG A 74 -5.20 -0.70 27.05
N PRO A 75 -4.52 -1.82 27.30
CA PRO A 75 -3.07 -1.80 27.54
C PRO A 75 -2.22 -1.60 26.27
N LEU A 76 -2.81 -1.62 25.06
CA LEU A 76 -2.07 -1.45 23.80
C LEU A 76 -1.82 0.03 23.46
N GLY A 77 -2.52 0.96 24.11
CA GLY A 77 -2.41 2.39 23.82
C GLY A 77 -2.92 2.76 22.42
N PRO A 78 -2.26 3.65 21.67
CA PRO A 78 -2.73 4.15 20.39
C PRO A 78 -2.61 3.10 19.29
N VAL A 79 -3.68 2.34 19.05
CA VAL A 79 -3.82 1.38 17.96
C VAL A 79 -5.02 1.72 17.07
N ARG A 80 -5.01 1.28 15.81
CA ARG A 80 -6.12 1.48 14.88
C ARG A 80 -6.90 0.17 14.72
N VAL A 81 -8.22 0.22 14.93
CA VAL A 81 -9.07 -0.98 14.89
C VAL A 81 -10.23 -0.75 13.93
N ALA A 82 -10.43 -1.66 12.98
CA ALA A 82 -11.62 -1.68 12.13
C ALA A 82 -12.65 -2.65 12.71
N LEU A 83 -13.85 -2.17 13.02
CA LEU A 83 -14.90 -2.94 13.68
C LEU A 83 -16.17 -3.00 12.80
N PRO A 84 -16.62 -4.19 12.36
CA PRO A 84 -17.88 -4.32 11.61
C PRO A 84 -19.10 -4.19 12.53
N ALA A 85 -20.29 -4.08 11.94
CA ALA A 85 -21.56 -4.08 12.67
C ALA A 85 -21.84 -5.44 13.35
N LEU A 86 -21.39 -5.59 14.60
CA LEU A 86 -21.38 -6.83 15.36
C LEU A 86 -22.80 -7.42 15.50
N GLY A 87 -22.98 -8.65 15.02
CA GLY A 87 -24.26 -9.37 15.12
C GLY A 87 -25.44 -8.78 14.33
N CYS A 88 -25.28 -7.66 13.60
CA CYS A 88 -26.40 -6.97 12.96
C CYS A 88 -26.83 -7.57 11.61
N GLY A 89 -25.90 -8.15 10.85
CA GLY A 89 -26.19 -8.80 9.57
C GLY A 89 -26.85 -10.18 9.74
N HIS A 90 -26.09 -11.25 9.52
CA HIS A 90 -26.59 -12.62 9.69
C HIS A 90 -27.01 -12.95 11.15
N GLY A 91 -26.64 -12.13 12.13
CA GLY A 91 -27.05 -12.26 13.52
C GLY A 91 -28.43 -11.65 13.82
N GLY A 92 -28.89 -10.69 13.01
CA GLY A 92 -30.21 -10.07 13.11
C GLY A 92 -30.40 -9.10 14.29
N LEU A 93 -29.33 -8.61 14.90
CA LEU A 93 -29.43 -7.57 15.93
C LEU A 93 -29.73 -6.19 15.31
N ASP A 94 -30.39 -5.33 16.10
CA ASP A 94 -30.65 -3.96 15.70
C ASP A 94 -29.40 -3.08 15.82
N TRP A 95 -29.03 -2.44 14.71
CA TRP A 95 -27.89 -1.54 14.66
C TRP A 95 -28.06 -0.33 15.59
N GLY A 96 -29.28 0.20 15.69
CA GLY A 96 -29.60 1.33 16.57
C GLY A 96 -29.31 1.04 18.04
N ARG A 97 -29.29 -0.24 18.44
CA ARG A 97 -28.91 -0.69 19.78
C ARG A 97 -27.45 -1.09 19.90
N VAL A 98 -26.88 -1.74 18.88
CA VAL A 98 -25.49 -2.22 18.91
C VAL A 98 -24.47 -1.08 18.85
N LEU A 99 -24.72 -0.03 18.06
CA LEU A 99 -23.78 1.10 17.98
C LEU A 99 -23.58 1.81 19.33
N PRO A 100 -24.64 2.15 20.10
CA PRO A 100 -24.48 2.68 21.45
C PRO A 100 -23.71 1.76 22.40
N MET A 101 -23.85 0.43 22.27
CA MET A 101 -23.07 -0.53 23.08
C MET A 101 -21.58 -0.44 22.74
N ILE A 102 -21.23 -0.38 21.44
CA ILE A 102 -19.85 -0.20 20.98
C ILE A 102 -19.27 1.11 21.53
N GLN A 103 -20.03 2.21 21.43
CA GLN A 103 -19.61 3.52 21.91
C GLN A 103 -19.36 3.51 23.43
N ARG A 104 -20.29 2.94 24.22
CA ARG A 104 -20.17 2.86 25.67
C ARG A 104 -18.87 2.19 26.12
N HIS A 105 -18.47 1.10 25.46
CA HIS A 105 -17.29 0.33 25.86
C HIS A 105 -15.98 0.89 25.33
N LEU A 106 -16.00 1.48 24.14
CA LEU A 106 -14.76 1.70 23.39
C LEU A 106 -14.43 3.17 23.12
N ALA A 107 -15.31 4.13 23.44
CA ALA A 107 -15.09 5.55 23.17
C ALA A 107 -13.93 6.16 23.99
N ASP A 108 -13.73 5.69 25.22
CA ASP A 108 -12.73 6.22 26.16
C ASP A 108 -11.36 5.54 26.05
N LEU A 109 -11.13 4.78 24.97
CA LEU A 109 -9.84 4.14 24.70
C LEU A 109 -8.94 5.07 23.88
N GLU A 110 -7.62 4.97 24.09
CA GLU A 110 -6.64 5.62 23.21
C GLU A 110 -6.63 5.04 21.79
N ALA A 111 -7.22 3.85 21.62
CA ALA A 111 -7.37 3.20 20.33
C ALA A 111 -8.32 3.99 19.41
N LYS A 112 -7.89 4.23 18.17
CA LYS A 112 -8.73 4.83 17.11
C LYS A 112 -9.57 3.75 16.44
N ILE A 113 -10.87 3.72 16.75
CA ILE A 113 -11.79 2.69 16.29
C ILE A 113 -12.65 3.21 15.13
N PHE A 114 -12.57 2.52 13.99
CA PHE A 114 -13.37 2.77 12.79
C PHE A 114 -14.53 1.77 12.75
N VAL A 115 -15.73 2.25 13.02
CA VAL A 115 -16.94 1.41 13.07
C VAL A 115 -17.67 1.46 11.73
N PHE A 116 -17.93 0.29 11.15
CA PHE A 116 -18.58 0.16 9.85
C PHE A 116 -20.03 -0.31 9.97
N GLU A 117 -20.94 0.44 9.35
CA GLU A 117 -22.36 0.15 9.36
C GLU A 117 -22.73 -1.18 8.65
N PRO A 118 -23.93 -1.74 8.93
CA PRO A 118 -24.37 -3.00 8.34
C PRO A 118 -24.29 -3.05 6.81
N LYS A 119 -24.65 -1.96 6.12
CA LYS A 119 -24.61 -1.89 4.65
C LYS A 119 -23.20 -2.10 4.10
N ALA A 120 -22.21 -1.40 4.67
CA ALA A 120 -20.80 -1.57 4.31
C ALA A 120 -20.28 -2.99 4.60
N SER A 121 -20.73 -3.58 5.72
CA SER A 121 -20.36 -4.95 6.12
C SER A 121 -20.93 -6.03 5.18
N VAL A 122 -22.13 -5.81 4.62
CA VAL A 122 -22.77 -6.71 3.65
C VAL A 122 -22.16 -6.56 2.26
N GLU A 123 -21.92 -5.32 1.81
CA GLU A 123 -21.32 -5.03 0.51
C GLU A 123 -19.92 -5.64 0.37
N ALA A 124 -19.10 -5.60 1.43
CA ALA A 124 -17.78 -6.23 1.46
C ALA A 124 -17.85 -7.74 1.14
N GLY A 125 -18.89 -8.44 1.62
CA GLY A 125 -19.12 -9.85 1.31
C GLY A 125 -19.64 -10.08 -0.12
N GLN A 126 -20.52 -9.21 -0.61
CA GLN A 126 -21.16 -9.34 -1.93
C GLN A 126 -20.24 -8.98 -3.11
N ARG A 127 -19.37 -7.98 -2.96
CA ARG A 127 -18.34 -7.64 -3.96
C ARG A 127 -17.41 -8.82 -4.25
N TYR A 128 -17.22 -9.70 -3.27
CA TYR A 128 -16.43 -10.92 -3.41
C TYR A 128 -17.22 -12.14 -3.92
N SER A 129 -18.56 -12.16 -3.84
CA SER A 129 -19.40 -13.29 -4.28
C SER A 129 -19.95 -13.16 -5.70
N LYS A 130 -20.08 -11.93 -6.25
CA LYS A 130 -20.62 -11.68 -7.60
C LYS A 130 -19.63 -11.88 -8.75
N ARG A 131 -18.39 -12.33 -8.49
CA ARG A 131 -17.47 -12.79 -9.56
C ARG A 131 -17.97 -14.14 -10.10
N ARG A 132 -18.60 -14.16 -11.28
CA ARG A 132 -18.77 -15.38 -12.09
C ARG A 132 -17.38 -15.95 -12.43
N PRO A 133 -17.20 -17.29 -12.48
CA PRO A 133 -15.90 -17.92 -12.71
C PRO A 133 -15.50 -17.78 -14.18
N GLY A 134 -14.99 -16.61 -14.56
CA GLY A 134 -14.00 -16.51 -15.63
C GLY A 134 -12.67 -16.95 -15.01
N ARG A 135 -12.16 -18.10 -15.47
CA ARG A 135 -10.98 -18.81 -14.99
C ARG A 135 -9.83 -17.84 -14.61
N PRO A 136 -9.55 -17.61 -13.31
CA PRO A 136 -8.21 -17.21 -12.91
C PRO A 136 -7.36 -18.47 -13.09
N SER A 137 -6.30 -18.40 -13.88
CA SER A 137 -5.26 -19.42 -13.80
C SER A 137 -4.74 -19.44 -12.36
N GLU A 138 -5.07 -20.50 -11.63
CA GLU A 138 -4.51 -20.81 -10.31
C GLU A 138 -3.01 -21.03 -10.45
N GLY A 139 -2.23 -19.98 -10.27
CA GLY A 139 -0.92 -20.11 -9.65
C GLY A 139 -1.15 -20.12 -8.14
N LYS A 140 -0.75 -21.21 -7.45
CA LYS A 140 -0.63 -21.18 -5.98
C LYS A 140 0.26 -19.97 -5.62
N PRO A 141 -0.13 -19.11 -4.65
CA PRO A 141 0.73 -18.01 -4.23
C PRO A 141 2.07 -18.58 -3.75
N ASN A 142 3.14 -18.12 -4.39
CA ASN A 142 4.50 -18.49 -4.02
C ASN A 142 4.79 -17.83 -2.64
N PRO A 143 5.36 -18.53 -1.64
CA PRO A 143 5.65 -17.99 -0.32
C PRO A 143 6.46 -16.67 -0.27
N SER A 144 7.05 -16.23 -1.39
CA SER A 144 7.70 -14.91 -1.55
C SER A 144 6.74 -13.76 -1.89
N GLN A 145 5.43 -14.03 -2.08
CA GLN A 145 4.42 -13.04 -2.42
C GLN A 145 3.73 -12.51 -1.16
N VAL A 146 4.03 -11.27 -0.79
CA VAL A 146 3.28 -10.55 0.25
C VAL A 146 2.20 -9.74 -0.44
N VAL A 147 0.94 -10.05 -0.17
CA VAL A 147 -0.18 -9.20 -0.60
C VAL A 147 -0.42 -8.19 0.51
N LEU A 148 -0.11 -6.92 0.27
CA LEU A 148 -0.54 -5.86 1.17
C LEU A 148 -1.96 -5.46 0.78
N ASP A 149 -2.92 -5.90 1.58
CA ASP A 149 -4.25 -5.32 1.54
C ASP A 149 -4.19 -3.96 2.25
N SER A 150 -4.69 -2.93 1.58
CA SER A 150 -4.50 -1.52 1.89
C SER A 150 -4.86 -1.13 3.34
N ASN A 151 -3.88 -0.61 4.08
CA ASN A 151 -4.13 0.28 5.21
C ASN A 151 -4.68 1.63 4.69
N THR A 152 -5.35 2.39 5.55
CA THR A 152 -6.13 3.61 5.26
C THR A 152 -5.42 4.67 4.38
N PHE A 153 -4.08 4.67 4.32
CA PHE A 153 -3.27 5.59 3.51
C PHE A 153 -3.32 5.33 1.99
N LEU A 154 -3.49 4.06 1.57
CA LEU A 154 -3.60 3.69 0.15
C LEU A 154 -5.02 3.85 -0.38
N VAL A 155 -6.02 3.63 0.50
CA VAL A 155 -7.44 3.83 0.19
C VAL A 155 -7.75 5.30 -0.10
N SER A 156 -7.14 6.25 0.62
CA SER A 156 -7.27 7.69 0.35
C SER A 156 -6.67 8.13 -1.00
N LYS A 157 -5.87 7.27 -1.65
CA LYS A 157 -5.29 7.49 -2.98
C LYS A 157 -5.89 6.57 -4.07
N GLY A 158 -6.98 5.86 -3.76
CA GLY A 158 -7.71 5.02 -4.72
C GLY A 158 -7.05 3.67 -5.06
N LEU A 159 -6.12 3.20 -4.23
CA LEU A 159 -5.45 1.90 -4.42
C LEU A 159 -6.02 0.85 -3.47
N ASP A 160 -6.74 -0.12 -4.04
CA ASP A 160 -7.38 -1.19 -3.25
C ASP A 160 -6.36 -2.23 -2.75
N ARG A 161 -5.35 -2.57 -3.56
CA ARG A 161 -4.38 -3.67 -3.29
C ARG A 161 -3.03 -3.44 -3.97
N ILE A 162 -1.95 -3.86 -3.30
CA ILE A 162 -0.61 -3.96 -3.88
C ILE A 162 -0.08 -5.37 -3.65
N PHE A 163 0.41 -5.98 -4.72
CA PHE A 163 1.10 -7.28 -4.70
C PHE A 163 2.60 -7.05 -4.65
N LEU A 164 3.30 -7.77 -3.77
CA LEU A 164 4.74 -7.59 -3.57
C LEU A 164 5.53 -8.89 -3.69
N LEU A 165 6.76 -8.74 -4.15
CA LEU A 165 7.85 -9.68 -3.89
C LEU A 165 8.89 -8.97 -3.02
N GLY A 166 9.17 -9.52 -1.84
CA GLY A 166 10.06 -8.90 -0.84
C GLY A 166 9.31 -8.30 0.35
N LYS A 167 10.02 -7.47 1.14
CA LYS A 167 9.51 -6.89 2.40
C LYS A 167 8.61 -5.68 2.16
N GLY A 168 7.41 -5.70 2.74
CA GLY A 168 6.38 -4.67 2.51
C GLY A 168 6.60 -3.37 3.27
N GLU A 169 7.44 -3.39 4.30
CA GLU A 169 7.79 -2.24 5.14
C GLU A 169 8.42 -1.10 4.33
N LEU A 170 9.03 -1.41 3.19
CA LEU A 170 9.60 -0.42 2.28
C LEU A 170 8.54 0.55 1.72
N LEU A 171 7.30 0.10 1.52
CA LEU A 171 6.20 0.97 1.05
C LEU A 171 5.70 1.96 2.10
N LEU A 172 6.07 1.77 3.37
CA LEU A 172 5.66 2.65 4.47
C LEU A 172 6.71 3.73 4.77
N ARG A 173 7.87 3.69 4.11
CA ARG A 173 8.96 4.63 4.32
C ARG A 173 8.84 5.84 3.40
N ARG A 174 9.63 6.87 3.71
CA ARG A 174 9.76 8.06 2.86
C ARG A 174 10.32 7.67 1.51
N THR A 175 9.56 7.99 0.47
CA THR A 175 9.85 7.54 -0.89
C THR A 175 10.21 8.73 -1.78
N LEU A 176 11.36 8.67 -2.45
CA LEU A 176 11.64 9.44 -3.66
C LEU A 176 11.10 8.64 -4.85
N SER A 177 10.06 9.14 -5.50
CA SER A 177 9.51 8.50 -6.69
C SER A 177 10.16 9.07 -7.93
N VAL A 178 10.79 8.21 -8.72
CA VAL A 178 11.41 8.58 -9.99
C VAL A 178 10.45 8.21 -11.10
N LEU A 179 9.80 9.23 -11.66
CA LEU A 179 8.90 9.09 -12.78
C LEU A 179 9.65 9.27 -14.08
N VAL A 180 9.38 8.35 -14.98
CA VAL A 180 10.01 8.28 -16.28
C VAL A 180 8.97 8.61 -17.33
N THR A 181 9.32 9.46 -18.28
CA THR A 181 8.44 9.77 -19.39
C THR A 181 9.02 9.28 -20.72
N GLY A 182 8.16 8.71 -21.57
CA GLY A 182 8.51 8.29 -22.93
C GLY A 182 9.71 7.33 -23.06
N ARG A 183 10.69 7.76 -23.87
CA ARG A 183 11.97 7.08 -24.12
C ARG A 183 13.07 8.11 -23.93
N PRO A 184 13.70 8.20 -22.76
CA PRO A 184 14.77 9.15 -22.54
C PRO A 184 16.00 8.79 -23.37
N SER A 185 16.77 9.80 -23.68
CA SER A 185 18.16 9.72 -24.10
C SER A 185 19.05 9.13 -22.99
N GLU A 186 20.26 8.72 -23.36
CA GLU A 186 21.28 8.27 -22.41
C GLU A 186 21.68 9.38 -21.42
N SER A 187 21.70 10.63 -21.88
CA SER A 187 21.99 11.79 -21.03
C SER A 187 20.91 11.99 -19.97
N GLU A 188 19.64 11.81 -20.33
CA GLU A 188 18.52 11.89 -19.39
C GLU A 188 18.61 10.80 -18.31
N ARG A 189 18.88 9.55 -18.71
CA ARG A 189 19.08 8.44 -17.78
C ARG A 189 20.25 8.69 -16.84
N SER A 190 21.40 9.10 -17.38
CA SER A 190 22.62 9.35 -16.61
C SER A 190 22.43 10.48 -15.60
N ALA A 191 21.68 11.52 -15.98
CA ALA A 191 21.40 12.63 -15.08
C ALA A 191 20.42 12.23 -13.96
N ALA A 192 19.41 11.41 -14.26
CA ALA A 192 18.51 10.86 -13.24
C ALA A 192 19.25 9.95 -12.26
N GLU A 193 20.12 9.06 -12.76
CA GLU A 193 21.00 8.22 -11.94
C GLU A 193 21.91 9.07 -11.05
N ALA A 194 22.51 10.14 -11.58
CA ALA A 194 23.35 11.05 -10.81
C ALA A 194 22.56 11.79 -9.71
N CYS A 195 21.33 12.24 -10.01
CA CYS A 195 20.47 12.87 -9.01
C CYS A 195 20.12 11.90 -7.88
N VAL A 196 19.76 10.66 -8.23
CA VAL A 196 19.46 9.60 -7.25
C VAL A 196 20.69 9.28 -6.41
N ALA A 197 21.85 9.09 -7.03
CA ALA A 197 23.09 8.83 -6.31
C ALA A 197 23.47 9.97 -5.36
N ALA A 198 23.17 11.21 -5.73
CA ALA A 198 23.44 12.38 -4.90
C ALA A 198 22.49 12.55 -3.71
N VAL A 199 21.38 11.81 -3.62
CA VAL A 199 20.43 11.88 -2.49
C VAL A 199 20.21 10.55 -1.77
N ALA A 200 20.65 9.44 -2.37
CA ALA A 200 20.56 8.10 -1.80
C ALA A 200 21.35 8.01 -0.49
N ARG A 201 20.71 7.40 0.51
CA ARG A 201 21.22 7.18 1.86
C ARG A 201 20.33 6.19 2.59
N GLU A 202 20.83 5.67 3.71
CA GLU A 202 20.05 4.81 4.59
C GLU A 202 18.73 5.48 5.02
N GLY A 203 17.65 4.71 5.02
CA GLY A 203 16.30 5.18 5.37
C GLY A 203 15.52 5.81 4.22
N LEU A 204 16.15 6.19 3.12
CA LEU A 204 15.44 6.61 1.89
C LEU A 204 15.00 5.38 1.09
N VAL A 205 13.79 5.42 0.54
CA VAL A 205 13.33 4.47 -0.48
C VAL A 205 13.24 5.17 -1.82
N VAL A 206 13.83 4.58 -2.86
CA VAL A 206 13.69 5.04 -4.25
C VAL A 206 12.67 4.16 -4.95
N ALA A 207 11.55 4.75 -5.39
CA ALA A 207 10.51 4.03 -6.12
C ALA A 207 10.58 4.32 -7.62
N THR A 208 10.57 3.28 -8.45
CA THR A 208 10.59 3.39 -9.91
C THR A 208 9.47 2.58 -10.54
N ALA A 209 8.91 3.07 -11.65
CA ALA A 209 8.01 2.29 -12.49
C ALA A 209 8.81 1.51 -13.56
N TYR A 210 8.93 0.21 -13.34
CA TYR A 210 9.59 -0.80 -14.16
C TYR A 210 8.70 -1.34 -15.27
N GLU A 211 8.99 -0.89 -16.48
CA GLU A 211 8.58 -1.59 -17.71
C GLU A 211 9.73 -1.91 -18.65
N LYS A 212 10.94 -1.37 -18.40
CA LYS A 212 12.06 -1.41 -19.33
C LYS A 212 13.41 -1.64 -18.61
N PRO A 213 14.29 -2.54 -19.11
CA PRO A 213 15.62 -2.82 -18.53
C PRO A 213 16.46 -1.58 -18.20
N GLU A 214 16.28 -0.52 -18.98
CA GLU A 214 16.99 0.75 -18.90
C GLU A 214 16.79 1.48 -17.57
N TRP A 215 15.69 1.21 -16.85
CA TRP A 215 15.38 1.83 -15.56
C TRP A 215 15.85 1.05 -14.35
N ARG A 216 16.29 -0.19 -14.56
CA ARG A 216 16.86 -1.01 -13.50
C ARG A 216 18.05 -0.32 -12.83
N ARG A 217 18.86 0.37 -13.64
CA ARG A 217 20.05 1.08 -13.18
C ARG A 217 19.76 2.11 -12.10
N ILE A 218 18.62 2.78 -12.13
CA ILE A 218 18.26 3.75 -11.08
C ILE A 218 18.09 3.06 -9.73
N SER A 219 17.36 1.94 -9.72
CA SER A 219 17.12 1.18 -8.49
C SER A 219 18.41 0.50 -7.99
N GLU A 220 19.21 -0.06 -8.90
CA GLU A 220 20.53 -0.63 -8.57
C GLU A 220 21.46 0.45 -8.00
N ARG A 221 21.52 1.62 -8.64
CA ARG A 221 22.33 2.75 -8.18
C ARG A 221 21.88 3.26 -6.81
N ALA A 222 20.57 3.27 -6.54
CA ALA A 222 20.06 3.60 -5.21
C ALA A 222 20.57 2.63 -4.15
N LEU A 223 20.57 1.31 -4.44
CA LEU A 223 21.09 0.28 -3.54
C LEU A 223 22.59 0.41 -3.29
N GLU A 224 23.38 0.63 -4.35
CA GLU A 224 24.84 0.84 -4.26
C GLU A 224 25.21 2.00 -3.33
N MET A 225 24.36 3.05 -3.33
CA MET A 225 24.55 4.26 -2.53
C MET A 225 23.88 4.17 -1.15
N GLY A 226 23.42 2.99 -0.74
CA GLY A 226 22.91 2.73 0.62
C GLY A 226 21.42 3.03 0.84
N ALA A 227 20.67 3.41 -0.20
CA ALA A 227 19.21 3.51 -0.12
C ALA A 227 18.55 2.13 -0.28
N SER A 228 17.25 2.08 0.01
CA SER A 228 16.39 0.96 -0.38
C SER A 228 15.63 1.28 -1.67
N ALA A 229 15.09 0.27 -2.35
CA ALA A 229 14.36 0.46 -3.60
C ALA A 229 13.03 -0.28 -3.63
N VAL A 230 12.02 0.32 -4.28
CA VAL A 230 10.79 -0.38 -4.64
C VAL A 230 10.55 -0.25 -6.14
N VAL A 231 10.46 -1.38 -6.81
CA VAL A 231 10.39 -1.46 -8.27
C VAL A 231 8.99 -1.90 -8.67
N TRP A 232 8.22 -0.98 -9.23
CA TRP A 232 6.82 -1.19 -9.57
C TRP A 232 6.66 -1.70 -10.99
N THR A 233 5.76 -2.63 -11.28
CA THR A 233 5.49 -3.06 -12.65
C THR A 233 4.04 -2.81 -13.04
N GLY A 234 3.83 -2.40 -14.29
CA GLY A 234 2.51 -2.33 -14.90
C GLY A 234 1.92 -3.72 -15.21
N GLY A 235 2.72 -4.78 -15.21
CA GLY A 235 2.25 -6.15 -15.43
C GLY A 235 1.92 -6.89 -14.13
N GLY A 236 1.43 -8.12 -14.26
CA GLY A 236 1.12 -8.96 -13.11
C GLY A 236 2.37 -9.37 -12.32
N ILE A 237 2.29 -9.38 -10.99
CA ILE A 237 3.43 -9.65 -10.10
C ILE A 237 4.08 -11.03 -10.35
N GLU A 238 3.32 -12.04 -10.81
CA GLU A 238 3.84 -13.39 -11.07
C GLU A 238 4.71 -13.45 -12.34
N ARG A 239 4.61 -12.43 -13.21
CA ARG A 239 5.49 -12.29 -14.38
C ARG A 239 6.88 -11.77 -14.00
N VAL A 240 7.02 -11.13 -12.83
CA VAL A 240 8.26 -10.48 -12.44
C VAL A 240 9.34 -11.52 -12.22
N LYS A 241 10.38 -11.44 -13.05
CA LYS A 241 11.61 -12.22 -12.88
C LYS A 241 12.61 -11.37 -12.12
N VAL A 242 12.91 -11.74 -10.88
CA VAL A 242 13.92 -11.08 -10.06
C VAL A 242 15.30 -11.54 -10.53
N PRO A 243 16.19 -10.64 -10.98
CA PRO A 243 17.58 -10.97 -11.29
C PRO A 243 18.30 -11.56 -10.07
N SER A 244 19.19 -12.52 -10.28
CA SER A 244 19.91 -13.18 -9.18
C SER A 244 20.67 -12.20 -8.28
N ALA A 245 21.24 -11.14 -8.88
CA ALA A 245 21.94 -10.08 -8.16
C ALA A 245 21.06 -9.29 -7.16
N LEU A 246 19.73 -9.37 -7.30
CA LEU A 246 18.78 -8.67 -6.42
C LEU A 246 18.16 -9.60 -5.37
N LEU A 247 18.44 -10.90 -5.40
CA LEU A 247 17.85 -11.87 -4.45
C LEU A 247 18.34 -11.63 -3.01
N GLU A 248 19.64 -11.39 -2.82
CA GLU A 248 20.22 -11.11 -1.51
C GLU A 248 19.75 -9.75 -0.96
N PRO A 249 19.82 -8.63 -1.70
CA PRO A 249 19.20 -7.37 -1.29
C PRO A 249 17.70 -7.50 -0.96
N MET A 250 16.98 -8.36 -1.68
CA MET A 250 15.56 -8.61 -1.43
C MET A 250 15.33 -9.35 -0.12
N ALA A 251 16.15 -10.36 0.18
CA ALA A 251 16.10 -11.10 1.45
C ALA A 251 16.44 -10.20 2.65
N GLU A 252 17.43 -9.32 2.50
CA GLU A 252 17.77 -8.31 3.50
C GLU A 252 16.65 -7.27 3.70
N GLY A 253 15.76 -7.12 2.72
CA GLY A 253 14.69 -6.13 2.74
C GLY A 253 15.14 -4.75 2.29
N LYS A 254 16.21 -4.67 1.47
CA LYS A 254 16.66 -3.45 0.81
C LYS A 254 15.92 -3.19 -0.49
N ILE A 255 15.31 -4.23 -1.10
CA ILE A 255 14.52 -4.07 -2.32
C ILE A 255 13.20 -4.87 -2.27
N ALA A 256 12.15 -4.32 -2.86
CA ALA A 256 10.90 -5.03 -3.15
C ALA A 256 10.43 -4.75 -4.58
N MET A 257 9.68 -5.69 -5.15
CA MET A 257 8.97 -5.52 -6.42
C MET A 257 7.48 -5.35 -6.12
N ALA A 258 6.81 -4.40 -6.77
CA ALA A 258 5.40 -4.09 -6.53
C ALA A 258 4.57 -4.14 -7.81
N SER A 259 3.29 -4.50 -7.70
CA SER A 259 2.32 -4.41 -8.79
C SER A 259 0.93 -4.14 -8.25
N LEU A 260 0.11 -3.45 -9.03
CA LEU A 260 -1.33 -3.32 -8.78
C LEU A 260 -2.13 -4.53 -9.28
N THR A 261 -1.48 -5.48 -9.95
CA THR A 261 -2.12 -6.65 -10.56
C THR A 261 -1.47 -7.96 -10.11
N SER A 262 -2.31 -8.93 -9.76
CA SER A 262 -1.90 -10.34 -9.59
C SER A 262 -1.82 -11.05 -10.95
N GLY A 263 -1.26 -12.25 -10.99
CA GLY A 263 -1.17 -13.04 -12.23
C GLY A 263 0.07 -12.74 -13.06
N SER A 264 0.12 -13.32 -14.26
CA SER A 264 1.26 -13.26 -15.18
C SER A 264 1.03 -12.37 -16.43
N GLY A 265 -0.06 -11.59 -16.42
CA GLY A 265 -0.45 -10.72 -17.52
C GLY A 265 0.62 -9.67 -17.86
N PRO A 266 0.82 -9.33 -19.15
CA PRO A 266 1.70 -8.23 -19.54
C PRO A 266 1.13 -6.88 -19.11
N PRO A 267 1.96 -5.84 -19.01
CA PRO A 267 1.48 -4.47 -18.83
C PRO A 267 0.59 -4.02 -19.99
N THR A 268 -0.41 -3.21 -19.69
CA THR A 268 -1.22 -2.44 -20.64
C THR A 268 -1.01 -0.95 -20.39
N LYS A 269 -1.40 -0.09 -21.33
CA LYS A 269 -1.35 1.37 -21.11
C LYS A 269 -2.10 1.79 -19.83
N GLU A 270 -3.25 1.16 -19.57
CA GLU A 270 -4.04 1.47 -18.38
C GLU A 270 -3.33 1.06 -17.09
N THR A 271 -2.72 -0.13 -17.05
CA THR A 271 -2.02 -0.58 -15.85
C THR A 271 -0.72 0.17 -15.63
N ALA A 272 -0.02 0.57 -16.69
CA ALA A 272 1.14 1.46 -16.63
C ALA A 272 0.75 2.83 -16.03
N ARG A 273 -0.33 3.44 -16.53
CA ARG A 273 -0.86 4.72 -16.01
C ARG A 273 -1.21 4.63 -14.52
N LYS A 274 -1.97 3.60 -14.12
CA LYS A 274 -2.32 3.36 -12.71
C LYS A 274 -1.09 3.12 -11.83
N THR A 275 -0.07 2.45 -12.37
CA THR A 275 1.19 2.21 -11.66
C THR A 275 1.94 3.52 -11.43
N ASN A 276 2.04 4.38 -12.44
CA ASN A 276 2.65 5.70 -12.29
C ASN A 276 1.90 6.57 -11.29
N LEU A 277 0.56 6.55 -11.31
CA LEU A 277 -0.28 7.21 -10.30
C LEU A 277 0.01 6.70 -8.89
N ALA A 278 0.17 5.39 -8.71
CA ALA A 278 0.50 4.80 -7.41
C ALA A 278 1.89 5.21 -6.93
N VAL A 279 2.88 5.14 -7.82
CA VAL A 279 4.27 5.55 -7.53
C VAL A 279 4.32 7.02 -7.14
N ALA A 280 3.64 7.90 -7.87
CA ALA A 280 3.57 9.33 -7.57
C ALA A 280 2.81 9.60 -6.25
N GLY A 281 1.71 8.89 -6.01
CA GLY A 281 0.86 9.08 -4.83
C GLY A 281 1.52 8.65 -3.51
N LEU A 282 2.52 7.78 -3.55
CA LEU A 282 3.31 7.34 -2.41
C LEU A 282 4.55 8.22 -2.14
N ALA A 283 4.82 9.17 -3.02
CA ALA A 283 6.05 9.94 -3.00
C ALA A 283 6.05 11.01 -1.90
N ARG A 284 7.18 11.13 -1.19
CA ARG A 284 7.50 12.34 -0.42
C ARG A 284 7.96 13.47 -1.35
N ALA A 285 8.69 13.10 -2.40
CA ALA A 285 9.09 13.98 -3.48
C ALA A 285 9.13 13.17 -4.79
N VAL A 286 8.85 13.85 -5.90
CA VAL A 286 8.87 13.27 -7.25
C VAL A 286 10.07 13.82 -8.02
N LEU A 287 10.82 12.95 -8.69
CA LEU A 287 11.85 13.29 -9.67
C LEU A 287 11.39 12.84 -11.05
N VAL A 288 11.23 13.78 -11.97
CA VAL A 288 10.91 13.51 -13.38
C VAL A 288 12.20 13.37 -14.18
N ALA A 289 12.44 12.17 -14.70
CA ALA A 289 13.69 11.72 -15.32
C ALA A 289 13.69 11.77 -16.87
N GLY A 290 12.77 12.54 -17.48
CA GLY A 290 12.68 12.77 -18.92
C GLY A 290 11.66 13.88 -19.21
N LEU A 291 11.84 14.62 -20.31
CA LEU A 291 11.02 15.81 -20.62
C LEU A 291 10.21 15.66 -21.90
N SER A 292 9.71 14.46 -22.18
CA SER A 292 8.64 14.23 -23.17
C SER A 292 7.39 13.83 -22.41
N LEU A 293 6.54 14.81 -22.09
CA LEU A 293 5.31 14.57 -21.32
C LEU A 293 4.18 14.18 -22.26
N ASP A 294 3.74 12.94 -22.17
CA ASP A 294 2.48 12.53 -22.80
C ASP A 294 1.29 12.87 -21.90
N ARG A 295 0.08 12.70 -22.44
CA ARG A 295 -1.16 12.95 -21.70
C ARG A 295 -1.25 12.16 -20.39
N ASP A 296 -0.74 10.93 -20.37
CA ASP A 296 -0.78 10.08 -19.17
C ASP A 296 0.15 10.65 -18.09
N MET A 297 1.32 11.17 -18.48
CA MET A 297 2.24 11.84 -17.55
C MET A 297 1.70 13.16 -17.01
N HIS A 298 0.98 13.94 -17.82
CA HIS A 298 0.26 15.12 -17.31
C HIS A 298 -0.75 14.72 -16.22
N GLU A 299 -1.56 13.68 -16.44
CA GLU A 299 -2.52 13.18 -15.45
C GLU A 299 -1.81 12.73 -14.16
N VAL A 300 -0.68 12.02 -14.28
CA VAL A 300 0.10 11.56 -13.14
C VAL A 300 0.66 12.73 -12.32
N LEU A 301 1.19 13.75 -12.99
CA LEU A 301 1.78 14.91 -12.33
C LEU A 301 0.71 15.84 -11.72
N GLU A 302 -0.44 16.00 -12.36
CA GLU A 302 -1.60 16.68 -11.78
C GLU A 302 -2.12 15.94 -10.54
N ALA A 303 -2.18 14.61 -10.56
CA ALA A 303 -2.55 13.81 -9.39
C ALA A 303 -1.51 13.90 -8.24
N ALA A 304 -0.27 14.26 -8.56
CA ALA A 304 0.81 14.51 -7.61
C ALA A 304 0.88 15.97 -7.13
N LYS A 305 -0.08 16.81 -7.49
CA LYS A 305 -0.16 18.20 -7.04
C LYS A 305 -0.17 18.29 -5.51
N GLY A 306 0.71 19.13 -4.96
CA GLY A 306 0.98 19.20 -3.52
C GLY A 306 2.19 18.37 -3.06
N THR A 307 2.65 17.42 -3.87
CA THR A 307 3.92 16.71 -3.64
C THR A 307 5.08 17.50 -4.26
N PRO A 308 6.16 17.80 -3.51
CA PRO A 308 7.35 18.45 -4.06
C PRO A 308 7.88 17.72 -5.29
N THR A 309 7.82 18.39 -6.43
CA THR A 309 8.20 17.80 -7.73
C THR A 309 9.43 18.49 -8.28
N PHE A 310 10.35 17.70 -8.82
CA PHE A 310 11.61 18.14 -9.40
C PHE A 310 11.77 17.54 -10.78
N PHE A 311 12.44 18.24 -11.68
CA PHE A 311 12.77 17.70 -13.00
C PHE A 311 14.19 18.07 -13.37
N VAL A 312 14.89 17.18 -14.05
CA VAL A 312 16.24 17.49 -14.52
C VAL A 312 16.14 18.39 -15.75
N ARG A 313 16.88 19.51 -15.75
CA ARG A 313 16.87 20.44 -16.88
C ARG A 313 17.82 19.95 -17.97
N PHE A 314 17.28 19.69 -19.16
CA PHE A 314 18.06 19.31 -20.35
C PHE A 314 18.14 20.47 -21.35
N ARG A 315 19.20 20.47 -22.16
CA ARG A 315 19.38 21.47 -23.22
C ARG A 315 18.37 21.28 -24.35
N ASP A 316 18.03 20.03 -24.65
CA ASP A 316 17.13 19.64 -25.75
C ASP A 316 15.69 19.37 -25.28
N ALA A 317 15.33 19.89 -24.11
CA ALA A 317 13.98 19.76 -23.58
C ALA A 317 12.98 20.56 -24.40
N PHE A 318 11.78 20.01 -24.60
CA PHE A 318 10.67 20.74 -25.23
C PHE A 318 10.32 21.97 -24.36
N PRO A 319 10.40 23.20 -24.89
CA PRO A 319 10.13 24.41 -24.11
C PRO A 319 8.74 24.43 -23.49
N GLU A 320 7.73 23.88 -24.19
CA GLU A 320 6.37 23.73 -23.68
C GLU A 320 6.29 22.85 -22.42
N ASP A 321 6.97 21.71 -22.40
CA ASP A 321 6.95 20.77 -21.28
C ASP A 321 7.65 21.36 -20.05
N VAL A 322 8.77 22.08 -20.27
CA VAL A 322 9.47 22.80 -19.20
C VAL A 322 8.59 23.92 -18.63
N ALA A 323 7.96 24.71 -19.50
CA ALA A 323 7.07 25.79 -19.07
C ALA A 323 5.86 25.25 -18.30
N TRP A 324 5.31 24.11 -18.73
CA TRP A 324 4.22 23.44 -18.04
C TRP A 324 4.64 22.90 -16.67
N LEU A 325 5.78 22.22 -16.57
CA LEU A 325 6.30 21.74 -15.29
C LEU A 325 6.52 22.88 -14.29
N GLN A 326 7.05 24.00 -14.77
CA GLN A 326 7.26 25.19 -13.95
C GLN A 326 5.94 25.82 -13.51
N SER A 327 4.93 25.91 -14.39
CA SER A 327 3.61 26.43 -14.03
C SER A 327 2.87 25.51 -13.05
N ALA A 328 3.15 24.20 -13.09
CA ALA A 328 2.69 23.21 -12.12
C ALA A 328 3.47 23.23 -10.79
N GLY A 329 4.48 24.11 -10.65
CA GLY A 329 5.28 24.27 -9.43
C GLY A 329 6.45 23.30 -9.29
N ALA A 330 6.78 22.54 -10.33
CA ALA A 330 7.96 21.69 -10.32
C ALA A 330 9.26 22.52 -10.40
N ARG A 331 10.28 22.11 -9.63
CA ARG A 331 11.56 22.82 -9.53
C ARG A 331 12.63 22.18 -10.43
N PRO A 332 13.37 22.97 -11.23
CA PRO A 332 14.42 22.43 -12.07
C PRO A 332 15.66 22.03 -11.26
N ILE A 333 16.26 20.91 -11.62
CA ILE A 333 17.60 20.50 -11.18
C ILE A 333 18.58 20.80 -12.31
N GLY A 334 19.48 21.75 -12.06
CA GLY A 334 20.59 22.09 -12.93
C GLY A 334 21.89 21.39 -12.52
N ARG A 335 23.01 21.82 -13.12
CA ARG A 335 24.35 21.41 -12.71
C ARG A 335 25.02 22.50 -11.86
N ARG A 336 25.87 22.11 -10.92
CA ARG A 336 26.75 23.03 -10.22
C ARG A 336 27.83 23.53 -11.16
N SER A 337 28.22 24.80 -11.01
CA SER A 337 29.31 25.41 -11.78
C SER A 337 30.68 24.85 -11.41
N SER A 338 30.85 24.33 -10.19
CA SER A 338 32.13 23.88 -9.64
C SER A 338 32.61 22.54 -10.19
N ASP A 339 31.72 21.56 -10.30
CA ASP A 339 32.07 20.15 -10.57
C ASP A 339 31.10 19.47 -11.56
N LEU A 340 30.16 20.23 -12.12
CA LEU A 340 29.11 19.75 -13.02
C LEU A 340 28.16 18.70 -12.41
N SER A 341 28.23 18.45 -11.10
CA SER A 341 27.33 17.56 -10.38
C SER A 341 25.90 18.12 -10.36
N PRO A 342 24.86 17.27 -10.23
CA PRO A 342 23.49 17.77 -10.14
C PRO A 342 23.29 18.58 -8.86
N ASN A 343 22.66 19.75 -8.99
CA ASN A 343 22.30 20.59 -7.85
C ASN A 343 21.00 20.08 -7.21
N VAL A 344 21.14 19.14 -6.28
CA VAL A 344 20.03 18.46 -5.59
C VAL A 344 19.69 19.06 -4.22
N ASP A 345 20.17 20.26 -3.88
CA ASP A 345 20.02 20.82 -2.51
C ASP A 345 18.55 20.95 -2.09
N ALA A 346 17.71 21.49 -2.99
CA ALA A 346 16.28 21.61 -2.73
C ALA A 346 15.59 20.24 -2.62
N LEU A 347 15.96 19.27 -3.46
CA LEU A 347 15.43 17.90 -3.39
C LEU A 347 15.80 17.22 -2.07
N ARG A 348 17.06 17.34 -1.67
CA ARG A 348 17.58 16.79 -0.41
C ARG A 348 16.84 17.38 0.79
N SER A 349 16.67 18.70 0.81
CA SER A 349 15.94 19.40 1.88
C SER A 349 14.50 18.89 2.04
N GLU A 350 13.79 18.63 0.94
CA GLU A 350 12.43 18.06 1.00
C GLU A 350 12.42 16.66 1.61
N LEU A 351 13.35 15.81 1.19
CA LEU A 351 13.46 14.43 1.66
C LEU A 351 13.84 14.37 3.16
N GLU A 352 14.60 15.35 3.64
CA GLU A 352 15.05 15.46 5.04
C GLU A 352 14.01 16.10 5.97
N SER A 353 13.21 17.03 5.48
CA SER A 353 12.24 17.76 6.30
C SER A 353 11.30 16.84 7.10
N GLN A 354 11.12 17.12 8.40
CA GLN A 354 10.26 16.34 9.30
C GLN A 354 8.77 16.67 9.17
N THR A 355 8.44 17.74 8.46
CA THR A 355 7.06 18.16 8.24
C THR A 355 6.31 17.11 7.42
N ALA A 356 5.23 16.58 8.01
CA ALA A 356 4.22 15.84 7.26
C ALA A 356 3.71 16.73 6.12
N PRO A 357 3.31 16.17 4.96
CA PRO A 357 2.62 16.95 3.96
C PRO A 357 1.44 17.65 4.65
N SER A 358 1.38 18.97 4.53
CA SER A 358 0.28 19.77 5.04
C SER A 358 -1.00 19.26 4.40
N ASP A 359 -1.93 18.77 5.21
CA ASP A 359 -3.31 18.53 4.79
C ASP A 359 -3.91 19.89 4.38
N THR A 360 -3.87 20.18 3.08
CA THR A 360 -4.66 21.24 2.43
C THR A 360 -5.45 20.65 1.29
#